data_AF-A0A2N1VTK3-F1
#
_entry.id   AF-A0A2N1VTK3-F1
#
_cell.length_a   1.000
_cell.length_b   1.000
_cell.length_c   1.000
_cell.angle_alpha   90.00
_cell.angle_beta   90.00
_cell.angle_gamma   90.00
#
_symmetry.space_group_name_H-M   'P 1'
#
loop_
_entity.id
_entity.type
_entity.pdbx_description
1 polymer ?
#
loop_
_entity_poly.entity_id
_entity_poly.type
_entity_poly.pdbx_seq_one_letter_code
_entity_poly.pdbx_strand_id
1 'polypeptide(L)'
;MKKLYLIILLIMPFSLLNSQELKLQSFGLSDIKFKISITGIPDSLNHIDLEFEKNNRIIAHNFLVNNSEVDTSIQLSEYGSYSIKNVSGQTIGHIRIIPGWLSILPPLLAILLALLMKQVLTALAAGIYAGAFFIYDYNPFAAMLRLVDTFIINALVDRDHMFILVFTLLIGGVVGIISRNGGTTGLANQITRFAKTAKSGMISSWLLGILIFFDDYANSLIIGNMMRPITDRLKISREKLAYIVDSTAAPVASVVLISTWIGYEVGLIEDGLRSIGSSANAYDIFISTIPYSFYPIAAIFFVFLTSYLGRDFGPMYKAEVRARQTGKVSSDNYEAKELKDNDKRLYKGKNARWINGAVPILIILLGTISGLYFTGVNALLDKGITNYSIQDIINSSDSYSSLLWSSFFACLIAIIMSVTQKILSIDEALRAWQKGVQSMMVAVIILVFAWAISSVTNQMYTADYLISIISDSMDPRLLPLIVFLVCALTGFSTGTSWGTMAIVMPIVIPLTHKLASVSGLPQQEYTIVLLGVISAVLAGSVFGDHCSPIADTTILSSLASKCNHIDHVNTQLPYALIVGFTCMLLGYVPSAYGLNPFLSILLIFIALTGFLLIFGKKQPEIKTN
;
A
#
# COMPACT_ATOMS: atom_id res chain seq x y z
N MET A 1 71.86 -31.56 -43.78
CA MET A 1 70.41 -31.82 -43.95
C MET A 1 69.95 -32.93 -43.01
N LYS A 2 69.34 -32.59 -41.87
CA LYS A 2 68.13 -33.24 -41.31
C LYS A 2 67.79 -32.64 -39.93
N LYS A 3 66.63 -31.98 -39.91
CA LYS A 3 65.64 -31.84 -38.81
C LYS A 3 66.00 -31.02 -37.55
N LEU A 4 65.64 -29.73 -37.63
CA LEU A 4 64.59 -29.07 -36.84
C LEU A 4 64.17 -29.77 -35.53
N TYR A 5 64.52 -29.18 -34.38
CA TYR A 5 63.80 -29.37 -33.11
C TYR A 5 63.31 -28.03 -32.59
N LEU A 6 62.00 -28.03 -32.37
CA LEU A 6 61.11 -27.00 -31.90
C LEU A 6 61.35 -26.77 -30.40
N ILE A 7 61.73 -25.56 -29.98
CA ILE A 7 61.59 -25.10 -28.60
C ILE A 7 60.57 -23.97 -28.62
N ILE A 8 59.30 -24.34 -28.46
CA ILE A 8 58.25 -23.44 -28.01
C ILE A 8 58.55 -23.19 -26.53
N LEU A 9 59.09 -22.01 -26.22
CA LEU A 9 59.19 -21.55 -24.85
C LEU A 9 57.78 -21.25 -24.37
N LEU A 10 57.37 -21.99 -23.35
CA LEU A 10 56.07 -21.99 -22.70
C LEU A 10 55.79 -20.60 -22.06
N ILE A 11 55.21 -19.68 -22.83
CA ILE A 11 54.55 -18.50 -22.26
C ILE A 11 53.20 -19.01 -21.72
N MET A 12 53.20 -19.45 -20.46
CA MET A 12 51.98 -19.62 -19.67
C MET A 12 51.17 -18.31 -19.70
N PRO A 13 49.83 -18.35 -19.85
CA PRO A 13 49.02 -17.15 -19.96
C PRO A 13 48.82 -16.55 -18.56
N PHE A 14 49.75 -15.71 -18.14
CA PHE A 14 49.68 -14.95 -16.88
C PHE A 14 48.65 -13.80 -16.90
N SER A 15 47.81 -13.69 -17.93
CA SER A 15 46.94 -12.54 -18.20
C SER A 15 45.43 -12.81 -18.13
N LEU A 16 44.98 -14.04 -17.83
CA LEU A 16 43.55 -14.41 -17.90
C LEU A 16 42.72 -14.07 -16.65
N LEU A 17 43.33 -13.57 -15.56
CA LEU A 17 42.60 -13.23 -14.32
C LEU A 17 42.18 -11.75 -14.21
N ASN A 18 42.67 -10.87 -15.10
CA ASN A 18 42.27 -9.46 -15.13
C ASN A 18 40.95 -9.20 -15.87
N SER A 19 40.29 -10.23 -16.42
CA SER A 19 39.00 -10.13 -17.11
C SER A 19 37.80 -10.59 -16.28
N GLN A 20 38.00 -10.93 -15.00
CA GLN A 20 36.92 -11.33 -14.11
C GLN A 20 36.25 -10.08 -13.52
N GLU A 21 34.98 -9.85 -13.85
CA GLU A 21 34.18 -8.85 -13.15
C GLU A 21 33.59 -9.51 -11.89
N LEU A 22 34.15 -9.14 -10.74
CA LEU A 22 33.65 -9.54 -9.43
C LEU A 22 32.65 -8.50 -8.93
N LYS A 23 31.35 -8.85 -8.96
CA LYS A 23 30.32 -8.09 -8.24
C LYS A 23 30.31 -8.52 -6.78
N LEU A 24 31.23 -7.92 -6.02
CA LEU A 24 31.31 -8.08 -4.58
C LEU A 24 30.22 -7.26 -3.91
N GLN A 25 29.47 -7.90 -3.01
CA GLN A 25 28.59 -7.18 -2.09
C GLN A 25 29.47 -6.40 -1.11
N SER A 26 29.23 -5.10 -0.95
CA SER A 26 29.96 -4.25 -0.01
C SER A 26 29.58 -4.52 1.45
N PHE A 27 28.48 -5.24 1.68
CA PHE A 27 27.78 -5.32 2.95
C PHE A 27 27.18 -6.72 3.17
N GLY A 28 27.25 -7.24 4.39
CA GLY A 28 26.67 -8.51 4.80
C GLY A 28 26.34 -8.55 6.29
N LEU A 29 25.59 -9.57 6.72
CA LEU A 29 25.19 -9.76 8.12
C LEU A 29 25.94 -10.94 8.74
N SER A 30 26.24 -10.81 10.04
CA SER A 30 26.83 -11.87 10.82
C SER A 30 25.93 -13.10 10.88
N ASP A 31 26.53 -14.28 10.75
CA ASP A 31 25.85 -15.58 10.86
C ASP A 31 24.69 -15.78 9.87
N ILE A 32 24.66 -14.97 8.81
CA ILE A 32 23.69 -15.06 7.72
C ILE A 32 24.45 -15.33 6.44
N LYS A 33 23.95 -16.29 5.67
CA LYS A 33 24.53 -16.63 4.38
C LYS A 33 24.28 -15.50 3.39
N PHE A 34 25.35 -15.04 2.75
CA PHE A 34 25.27 -14.10 1.63
C PHE A 34 25.97 -14.71 0.41
N LYS A 35 25.56 -14.27 -0.79
CA LYS A 35 26.08 -14.78 -2.06
C LYS A 35 27.06 -13.79 -2.69
N ILE A 36 28.14 -14.29 -3.28
CA ILE A 36 29.07 -13.50 -4.07
C ILE A 36 28.90 -13.83 -5.55
N SER A 37 28.61 -12.87 -6.41
CA SER A 37 28.53 -13.16 -7.85
C SER A 37 29.91 -12.96 -8.50
N ILE A 38 30.48 -14.03 -9.03
CA ILE A 38 31.75 -14.03 -9.76
C ILE A 38 31.43 -14.27 -11.23
N THR A 39 31.68 -13.29 -12.09
CA THR A 39 31.41 -13.40 -13.53
C THR A 39 32.71 -13.37 -14.34
N GLY A 40 32.69 -14.00 -15.52
CA GLY A 40 33.89 -14.08 -16.38
C GLY A 40 34.88 -15.17 -15.98
N ILE A 41 34.40 -16.25 -15.35
CA ILE A 41 35.23 -17.41 -14.97
C ILE A 41 35.59 -18.19 -16.23
N PRO A 42 36.88 -18.43 -16.53
CA PRO A 42 37.29 -19.29 -17.64
C PRO A 42 36.75 -20.72 -17.49
N ASP A 43 36.29 -21.33 -18.58
CA ASP A 43 35.76 -22.72 -18.58
C ASP A 43 36.80 -23.78 -18.13
N SER A 44 38.07 -23.40 -18.00
CA SER A 44 39.15 -24.24 -17.50
C SER A 44 39.31 -24.28 -15.98
N LEU A 45 38.59 -23.44 -15.23
CA LEU A 45 38.65 -23.36 -13.76
C LEU A 45 37.55 -24.21 -13.12
N ASN A 46 37.94 -25.23 -12.37
CA ASN A 46 37.01 -26.12 -11.64
C ASN A 46 36.75 -25.66 -10.19
N HIS A 47 37.61 -24.79 -9.65
CA HIS A 47 37.50 -24.24 -8.30
C HIS A 47 37.95 -22.78 -8.26
N ILE A 48 37.35 -21.98 -7.38
CA ILE A 48 37.78 -20.62 -7.06
C ILE A 48 38.04 -20.56 -5.56
N ASP A 49 39.26 -20.18 -5.17
CA ASP A 49 39.62 -19.96 -3.77
C ASP A 49 39.61 -18.45 -3.48
N LEU A 50 38.82 -18.03 -2.48
CA LEU A 50 38.83 -16.67 -1.96
C LEU A 50 39.24 -16.65 -0.50
N GLU A 51 40.10 -15.70 -0.16
CA GLU A 51 40.57 -15.47 1.20
C GLU A 51 39.92 -14.20 1.77
N PHE A 52 39.24 -14.33 2.90
CA PHE A 52 38.69 -13.21 3.66
C PHE A 52 39.62 -12.90 4.82
N GLU A 53 40.35 -11.79 4.71
CA GLU A 53 41.33 -11.37 5.72
C GLU A 53 40.77 -10.28 6.63
N LYS A 54 40.93 -10.47 7.94
CA LYS A 54 40.65 -9.49 8.97
C LYS A 54 41.66 -9.63 10.12
N ASN A 55 42.35 -8.54 10.47
CA ASN A 55 43.31 -8.50 11.58
C ASN A 55 44.31 -9.69 11.59
N ASN A 56 44.91 -10.00 10.44
CA ASN A 56 45.80 -11.16 10.20
C ASN A 56 45.17 -12.56 10.34
N ARG A 57 43.85 -12.68 10.51
CA ARG A 57 43.12 -13.95 10.38
C ARG A 57 42.60 -14.08 8.95
N ILE A 58 42.85 -15.22 8.32
CA ILE A 58 42.44 -15.54 6.96
C ILE A 58 41.40 -16.66 7.03
N ILE A 59 40.22 -16.41 6.46
CA ILE A 59 39.19 -17.43 6.26
C ILE A 59 39.19 -17.76 4.76
N ALA A 60 39.73 -18.92 4.40
CA ALA A 60 39.74 -19.40 3.02
C ALA A 60 38.45 -20.19 2.72
N HIS A 61 37.78 -19.82 1.63
CA HIS A 61 36.66 -20.56 1.09
C HIS A 61 36.99 -21.07 -0.31
N ASN A 62 36.82 -22.37 -0.51
CA ASN A 62 36.92 -23.02 -1.81
C ASN A 62 35.50 -23.17 -2.39
N PHE A 63 35.29 -22.62 -3.58
CA PHE A 63 34.03 -22.74 -4.29
C PHE A 63 34.19 -23.61 -5.54
N LEU A 64 33.26 -24.55 -5.71
CA LEU A 64 33.20 -25.40 -6.90
C LEU A 64 32.49 -24.66 -8.04
N VAL A 65 33.08 -24.67 -9.23
CA VAL A 65 32.52 -24.06 -10.44
C VAL A 65 31.71 -25.11 -11.20
N ASN A 66 30.41 -24.86 -11.42
CA ASN A 66 29.52 -25.73 -12.19
C ASN A 66 28.85 -24.90 -13.29
N ASN A 67 29.11 -25.22 -14.56
CA ASN A 67 28.56 -24.53 -15.74
C ASN A 67 28.74 -23.00 -15.70
N SER A 68 29.94 -22.53 -15.34
CA SER A 68 30.29 -21.10 -15.24
C SER A 68 29.52 -20.33 -14.14
N GLU A 69 28.77 -21.04 -13.29
CA GLU A 69 28.19 -20.52 -12.04
C GLU A 69 28.88 -21.15 -10.84
N VAL A 70 28.93 -20.40 -9.73
CA VAL A 70 29.59 -20.83 -8.50
C VAL A 70 28.60 -20.69 -7.36
N ASP A 71 28.38 -21.74 -6.57
CA ASP A 71 27.57 -21.62 -5.34
C ASP A 71 28.39 -20.88 -4.28
N THR A 72 28.15 -19.58 -4.17
CA THR A 72 28.96 -18.63 -3.39
C THR A 72 28.37 -18.28 -2.05
N SER A 73 27.60 -19.19 -1.46
CA SER A 73 26.93 -19.00 -0.19
C SER A 73 27.93 -19.02 0.98
N ILE A 74 28.37 -17.85 1.44
CA ILE A 74 29.36 -17.70 2.52
C ILE A 74 28.66 -17.22 3.79
N GLN A 75 29.13 -17.72 4.94
CA GLN A 75 28.73 -17.25 6.26
C GLN A 75 29.97 -16.77 7.01
N LEU A 76 29.94 -15.51 7.46
CA LEU A 76 30.98 -14.93 8.30
C LEU A 76 30.38 -14.59 9.66
N SER A 77 31.00 -15.09 10.75
CA SER A 77 30.48 -14.90 12.10
C SER A 77 31.01 -13.66 12.80
N GLU A 78 32.26 -13.26 12.56
CA GLU A 78 32.82 -12.08 13.24
C GLU A 78 32.47 -10.77 12.52
N TYR A 79 32.06 -9.75 13.27
CA TYR A 79 31.75 -8.40 12.75
C TYR A 79 33.02 -7.63 12.36
N GLY A 80 32.92 -6.79 11.32
CA GLY A 80 33.99 -5.88 10.89
C GLY A 80 34.21 -5.88 9.39
N SER A 81 35.24 -5.16 8.95
CA SER A 81 35.64 -5.08 7.55
C SER A 81 36.61 -6.20 7.21
N TYR A 82 36.30 -6.97 6.17
CA TYR A 82 37.16 -7.99 5.58
C TYR A 82 37.73 -7.49 4.27
N SER A 83 39.01 -7.77 4.04
CA SER A 83 39.64 -7.64 2.73
C SER A 83 39.53 -8.97 2.00
N ILE A 84 38.95 -8.95 0.82
CA ILE A 84 38.79 -10.14 -0.02
C ILE A 84 40.02 -10.21 -0.91
N LYS A 85 40.78 -11.30 -0.79
CA LYS A 85 42.01 -11.54 -1.55
C LYS A 85 41.84 -12.74 -2.48
N ASN A 86 42.49 -12.64 -3.64
CA ASN A 86 42.66 -13.77 -4.55
C ASN A 86 43.77 -14.71 -4.04
N VAL A 87 43.88 -15.90 -4.63
CA VAL A 87 44.96 -16.88 -4.44
C VAL A 87 46.36 -16.28 -4.65
N SER A 88 46.47 -15.20 -5.44
CA SER A 88 47.73 -14.43 -5.62
C SER A 88 48.00 -13.40 -4.52
N GLY A 89 47.17 -13.31 -3.48
CA GLY A 89 47.28 -12.35 -2.38
C GLY A 89 46.86 -10.91 -2.71
N GLN A 90 46.38 -10.65 -3.93
CA GLN A 90 45.89 -9.33 -4.34
C GLN A 90 44.50 -9.07 -3.77
N THR A 91 44.32 -7.92 -3.13
CA THR A 91 43.01 -7.46 -2.66
C THR A 91 42.11 -7.15 -3.84
N ILE A 92 41.00 -7.86 -3.93
CA ILE A 92 39.97 -7.74 -4.96
C ILE A 92 38.84 -6.80 -4.51
N GLY A 93 38.58 -6.71 -3.20
CA GLY A 93 37.58 -5.80 -2.65
C GLY A 93 37.45 -5.90 -1.14
N HIS A 94 36.44 -5.22 -0.61
CA HIS A 94 36.13 -5.22 0.82
C HIS A 94 34.66 -5.55 1.04
N ILE A 95 34.38 -6.29 2.12
CA ILE A 95 33.03 -6.53 2.60
C ILE A 95 32.95 -6.18 4.08
N ARG A 96 31.88 -5.48 4.47
CA ARG A 96 31.59 -5.18 5.86
C ARG A 96 30.53 -6.12 6.40
N ILE A 97 30.83 -6.77 7.53
CA ILE A 97 29.89 -7.61 8.27
C ILE A 97 29.43 -6.87 9.53
N ILE A 98 28.13 -6.66 9.68
CA ILE A 98 27.54 -6.05 10.88
C ILE A 98 26.71 -7.07 11.67
N PRO A 99 26.43 -6.81 12.96
CA PRO A 99 25.47 -7.60 13.72
C PRO A 99 24.10 -7.64 13.05
N GLY A 100 23.55 -8.86 12.90
CA GLY A 100 22.26 -9.07 12.24
C GLY A 100 21.10 -8.24 12.82
N TRP A 101 21.03 -8.08 14.14
CA TRP A 101 19.96 -7.31 14.79
C TRP A 101 19.90 -5.83 14.40
N LEU A 102 21.01 -5.27 13.90
CA LEU A 102 21.03 -3.89 13.40
C LEU A 102 20.26 -3.73 12.07
N SER A 103 20.03 -4.80 11.30
CA SER A 103 19.24 -4.73 10.05
C SER A 103 17.76 -4.45 10.29
N ILE A 104 17.22 -4.88 11.43
CA ILE A 104 15.83 -4.61 11.84
C ILE A 104 15.67 -3.17 12.35
N LEU A 105 16.76 -2.54 12.80
CA LEU A 105 16.67 -1.26 13.49
C LEU A 105 16.07 -0.13 12.62
N PRO A 106 16.41 0.03 11.33
CA PRO A 106 15.79 1.04 10.46
C PRO A 106 14.26 0.94 10.37
N PRO A 107 13.66 -0.21 9.98
CA PRO A 107 12.20 -0.33 9.93
C PRO A 107 11.56 -0.29 11.32
N LEU A 108 12.19 -0.87 12.35
CA LEU A 108 11.65 -0.80 13.71
C LEU A 108 11.65 0.62 14.25
N LEU A 109 12.67 1.42 13.94
CA LEU A 109 12.73 2.84 14.28
C LEU A 109 11.66 3.62 13.52
N ALA A 110 11.43 3.32 12.24
CA ALA A 110 10.34 3.92 11.49
C ALA A 110 8.97 3.61 12.12
N ILE A 111 8.70 2.35 12.49
CA ILE A 111 7.48 1.99 13.22
C ILE A 111 7.41 2.75 14.56
N LEU A 112 8.45 2.63 15.39
CA LEU A 112 8.47 3.23 16.73
C LEU A 112 8.27 4.75 16.71
N LEU A 113 8.98 5.46 15.84
CA LEU A 113 8.85 6.91 15.71
C LEU A 113 7.51 7.29 15.09
N ALA A 114 6.95 6.49 14.19
CA ALA A 114 5.61 6.72 13.69
C ALA A 114 4.58 6.61 14.84
N LEU A 115 4.71 5.61 15.72
CA LEU A 115 3.87 5.43 16.90
C LEU A 115 4.03 6.59 17.92
N LEU A 116 5.26 7.07 18.15
CA LEU A 116 5.55 8.10 19.16
C LEU A 116 5.28 9.53 18.67
N MET A 117 5.78 9.87 17.48
CA MET A 117 5.71 11.22 16.92
C MET A 117 4.40 11.49 16.20
N LYS A 118 3.64 10.44 15.84
CA LYS A 118 2.40 10.54 15.04
C LYS A 118 2.65 11.26 13.71
N GLN A 119 3.84 11.07 13.14
CA GLN A 119 4.31 11.70 11.92
C GLN A 119 5.12 10.71 11.08
N VAL A 120 4.51 10.23 10.00
CA VAL A 120 5.09 9.16 9.18
C VAL A 120 6.28 9.63 8.38
N LEU A 121 6.24 10.83 7.79
CA LEU A 121 7.34 11.30 6.95
C LEU A 121 8.64 11.41 7.75
N THR A 122 8.58 11.99 8.95
CA THR A 122 9.72 12.08 9.87
C THR A 122 10.21 10.71 10.30
N ALA A 123 9.29 9.77 10.56
CA ALA A 123 9.63 8.42 10.97
C ALA A 123 10.31 7.62 9.85
N LEU A 124 9.82 7.71 8.61
CA LEU A 124 10.46 7.12 7.44
C LEU A 124 11.84 7.74 7.18
N ALA A 125 11.95 9.07 7.25
CA ALA A 125 13.23 9.77 7.11
C ALA A 125 14.27 9.28 8.13
N ALA A 126 13.87 9.14 9.40
CA ALA A 126 14.72 8.64 10.46
C ALA A 126 15.10 7.16 10.27
N GLY A 127 14.17 6.32 9.80
CA GLY A 127 14.47 4.94 9.43
C GLY A 127 15.50 4.86 8.30
N ILE A 128 15.29 5.60 7.19
CA ILE A 128 16.22 5.64 6.06
C ILE A 128 17.59 6.14 6.52
N TYR A 129 17.62 7.19 7.33
CA TYR A 129 18.85 7.73 7.90
C TYR A 129 19.59 6.70 8.75
N ALA A 130 18.88 5.97 9.63
CA ALA A 130 19.48 4.94 10.47
C ALA A 130 20.08 3.81 9.63
N GLY A 131 19.41 3.36 8.56
CA GLY A 131 19.96 2.34 7.69
C GLY A 131 21.13 2.85 6.84
N ALA A 132 21.03 4.07 6.31
CA ALA A 132 22.14 4.73 5.63
C ALA A 132 23.37 4.88 6.56
N PHE A 133 23.15 5.17 7.84
CA PHE A 133 24.21 5.25 8.83
C PHE A 133 24.96 3.92 8.98
N PHE A 134 24.26 2.78 8.96
CA PHE A 134 24.90 1.47 9.02
C PHE A 134 25.57 1.08 7.69
N ILE A 135 24.93 1.35 6.56
CA ILE A 135 25.46 1.02 5.22
C ILE A 135 26.72 1.83 4.90
N TYR A 136 26.76 3.12 5.26
CA TYR A 136 27.85 4.04 4.96
C TYR A 136 28.77 4.27 6.17
N ASP A 137 29.26 3.17 6.70
CA ASP A 137 30.37 3.11 7.64
C ASP A 137 30.21 3.81 9.00
N TYR A 138 28.98 3.95 9.52
CA TYR A 138 28.68 4.73 10.72
C TYR A 138 29.09 6.20 10.60
N ASN A 139 29.18 6.72 9.37
CA ASN A 139 29.48 8.13 9.13
C ASN A 139 28.17 8.93 9.07
N PRO A 140 27.86 9.75 10.09
CA PRO A 140 26.58 10.45 10.18
C PRO A 140 26.39 11.50 9.08
N PHE A 141 27.48 12.10 8.58
CA PHE A 141 27.43 13.10 7.52
C PHE A 141 27.22 12.42 6.16
N ALA A 142 27.95 11.35 5.88
CA ALA A 142 27.76 10.57 4.66
C ALA A 142 26.33 10.00 4.61
N ALA A 143 25.83 9.42 5.69
CA ALA A 143 24.47 8.89 5.79
C ALA A 143 23.39 9.94 5.45
N MET A 144 23.56 11.17 5.94
CA MET A 144 22.63 12.28 5.64
C MET A 144 22.65 12.65 4.15
N LEU A 145 23.85 12.73 3.54
CA LEU A 145 23.97 13.03 2.12
C LEU A 145 23.40 11.89 1.25
N ARG A 146 23.69 10.63 1.62
CA ARG A 146 23.23 9.42 0.93
C ARG A 146 21.72 9.20 1.01
N LEU A 147 21.09 9.63 2.09
CA LEU A 147 19.63 9.67 2.19
C LEU A 147 19.05 10.42 0.99
N VAL A 148 19.58 11.60 0.67
CA VAL A 148 19.05 12.45 -0.40
C VAL A 148 19.53 11.98 -1.77
N ASP A 149 20.85 11.93 -1.99
CA ASP A 149 21.41 11.74 -3.35
C ASP A 149 21.37 10.30 -3.86
N THR A 150 21.20 9.32 -2.98
CA THR A 150 21.22 7.90 -3.34
C THR A 150 19.85 7.30 -3.12
N PHE A 151 19.34 7.25 -1.89
CA PHE A 151 18.09 6.54 -1.62
C PHE A 151 16.87 7.25 -2.23
N ILE A 152 16.73 8.56 -2.03
CA ILE A 152 15.61 9.33 -2.59
C ILE A 152 15.72 9.48 -4.11
N ILE A 153 16.91 9.81 -4.65
CA ILE A 153 17.08 9.96 -6.10
C ILE A 153 16.90 8.62 -6.83
N ASN A 154 17.45 7.51 -6.34
CA ASN A 154 17.26 6.21 -6.99
C ASN A 154 15.79 5.78 -6.96
N ALA A 155 15.06 6.09 -5.88
CA ALA A 155 13.63 5.88 -5.81
C ALA A 155 12.86 6.71 -6.86
N LEU A 156 13.31 7.93 -7.17
CA LEU A 156 12.67 8.82 -8.16
C LEU A 156 13.05 8.53 -9.61
N VAL A 157 14.26 8.05 -9.89
CA VAL A 157 14.75 7.83 -11.26
C VAL A 157 14.30 6.48 -11.82
N ASP A 158 13.82 5.58 -10.96
CA ASP A 158 13.23 4.33 -11.40
C ASP A 158 12.02 4.58 -12.32
N ARG A 159 12.01 3.88 -13.47
CA ARG A 159 11.03 4.13 -14.53
C ARG A 159 9.62 3.83 -14.03
N ASP A 160 9.41 2.70 -13.39
CA ASP A 160 8.06 2.25 -13.03
C ASP A 160 7.50 3.09 -11.88
N HIS A 161 8.37 3.46 -10.94
CA HIS A 161 8.06 4.48 -9.93
C HIS A 161 7.62 5.80 -10.56
N MET A 162 8.30 6.28 -11.60
CA MET A 162 7.89 7.52 -12.30
C MET A 162 6.52 7.39 -12.97
N PHE A 163 6.19 6.24 -13.57
CA PHE A 163 4.85 6.01 -14.10
C PHE A 163 3.82 6.13 -12.98
N ILE A 164 4.06 5.47 -11.84
CA ILE A 164 3.21 5.52 -10.65
C ILE A 164 2.97 6.94 -10.16
N LEU A 165 4.05 7.71 -10.01
CA LEU A 165 3.96 9.09 -9.56
C LEU A 165 3.11 9.93 -10.51
N VAL A 166 3.37 9.86 -11.83
CA VAL A 166 2.68 10.70 -12.81
C VAL A 166 1.20 10.35 -12.88
N PHE A 167 0.82 9.07 -12.97
CA PHE A 167 -0.61 8.75 -13.06
C PHE A 167 -1.35 9.04 -11.75
N THR A 168 -0.72 8.84 -10.59
CA THR A 168 -1.31 9.20 -9.28
C THR A 168 -1.63 10.69 -9.22
N LEU A 169 -0.71 11.55 -9.66
CA LEU A 169 -0.94 12.99 -9.74
C LEU A 169 -2.02 13.35 -10.76
N LEU A 170 -2.06 12.68 -11.92
CA LEU A 170 -3.11 12.88 -12.92
C LEU A 170 -4.50 12.54 -12.37
N ILE A 171 -4.65 11.39 -11.68
CA ILE A 171 -5.91 11.01 -11.04
C ILE A 171 -6.33 12.09 -10.02
N GLY A 172 -5.41 12.54 -9.15
CA GLY A 172 -5.65 13.65 -8.24
C GLY A 172 -6.14 14.90 -8.97
N GLY A 173 -5.52 15.25 -10.09
CA GLY A 173 -5.93 16.35 -10.95
C GLY A 173 -7.33 16.21 -11.54
N VAL A 174 -7.70 15.02 -12.04
CA VAL A 174 -9.07 14.72 -12.49
C VAL A 174 -10.08 14.96 -11.37
N VAL A 175 -9.80 14.42 -10.18
CA VAL A 175 -10.64 14.59 -8.99
C VAL A 175 -10.80 16.07 -8.62
N GLY A 176 -9.72 16.85 -8.70
CA GLY A 176 -9.73 18.30 -8.49
C GLY A 176 -10.68 19.03 -9.46
N ILE A 177 -10.64 18.68 -10.75
CA ILE A 177 -11.54 19.25 -11.76
C ILE A 177 -12.99 18.85 -11.50
N ILE A 178 -13.26 17.55 -11.28
CA ILE A 178 -14.61 17.03 -11.04
C ILE A 178 -15.25 17.68 -9.80
N SER A 179 -14.45 17.86 -8.75
CA SER A 179 -14.91 18.51 -7.52
C SER A 179 -15.29 19.98 -7.76
N ARG A 180 -14.55 20.67 -8.64
CA ARG A 180 -14.75 22.09 -8.92
C ARG A 180 -15.77 22.38 -10.01
N ASN A 181 -16.01 21.46 -10.94
CA ASN A 181 -17.00 21.60 -12.01
C ASN A 181 -18.41 21.11 -11.62
N GLY A 182 -18.58 20.64 -10.37
CA GLY A 182 -19.86 20.20 -9.82
C GLY A 182 -20.28 18.79 -10.22
N GLY A 183 -19.37 17.98 -10.78
CA GLY A 183 -19.63 16.57 -11.05
C GLY A 183 -19.98 15.77 -9.80
N THR A 184 -19.21 15.96 -8.73
CA THR A 184 -19.46 15.32 -7.43
C THR A 184 -20.80 15.72 -6.80
N THR A 185 -21.07 17.02 -6.73
CA THR A 185 -22.36 17.56 -6.25
C THR A 185 -23.53 17.06 -7.12
N GLY A 186 -23.32 16.97 -8.44
CA GLY A 186 -24.31 16.47 -9.37
C GLY A 186 -24.69 15.00 -9.14
N LEU A 187 -23.70 14.15 -8.88
CA LEU A 187 -23.93 12.74 -8.52
C LEU A 187 -24.73 12.65 -7.21
N ALA A 188 -24.35 13.41 -6.20
CA ALA A 188 -25.02 13.44 -4.91
C ALA A 188 -26.49 13.92 -5.01
N ASN A 189 -26.78 14.91 -5.84
CA ASN A 189 -28.15 15.38 -6.09
C ASN A 189 -29.09 14.27 -6.64
N GLN A 190 -28.55 13.28 -7.38
CA GLN A 190 -29.37 12.16 -7.89
C GLN A 190 -29.78 11.17 -6.81
N ILE A 191 -28.99 11.07 -5.73
CA ILE A 191 -29.20 10.10 -4.65
C ILE A 191 -30.03 10.69 -3.51
N THR A 192 -29.81 11.98 -3.19
CA THR A 192 -30.50 12.67 -2.09
C THR A 192 -32.04 12.64 -2.18
N ARG A 193 -32.62 12.58 -3.39
CA ARG A 193 -34.07 12.46 -3.60
C ARG A 193 -34.71 11.18 -3.02
N PHE A 194 -33.91 10.14 -2.77
CA PHE A 194 -34.37 8.88 -2.19
C PHE A 194 -34.43 8.91 -0.65
N ALA A 195 -33.82 9.93 -0.02
CA ALA A 195 -33.74 10.07 1.43
C ALA A 195 -35.03 10.65 2.05
N LYS A 196 -36.09 9.83 2.10
CA LYS A 196 -37.42 10.19 2.61
C LYS A 196 -37.68 9.80 4.06
N THR A 197 -37.12 8.69 4.52
CA THR A 197 -37.23 8.14 5.89
C THR A 197 -35.84 8.01 6.50
N ALA A 198 -35.72 7.84 7.83
CA ALA A 198 -34.41 7.66 8.47
C ALA A 198 -33.62 6.48 7.87
N LYS A 199 -34.28 5.33 7.65
CA LYS A 199 -33.67 4.16 6.99
C LYS A 199 -33.18 4.51 5.58
N SER A 200 -34.04 5.09 4.74
CA SER A 200 -33.64 5.45 3.38
C SER A 200 -32.59 6.56 3.37
N GLY A 201 -32.58 7.47 4.35
CA GLY A 201 -31.56 8.51 4.51
C GLY A 201 -30.18 7.93 4.79
N MET A 202 -30.07 6.99 5.73
CA MET A 202 -28.81 6.29 6.02
C MET A 202 -28.32 5.47 4.81
N ILE A 203 -29.23 4.73 4.15
CA ILE A 203 -28.90 3.95 2.95
C ILE A 203 -28.48 4.87 1.79
N SER A 204 -29.14 6.02 1.62
CA SER A 204 -28.74 7.02 0.61
C SER A 204 -27.36 7.60 0.90
N SER A 205 -27.03 7.90 2.16
CA SER A 205 -25.68 8.33 2.54
C SER A 205 -24.63 7.26 2.23
N TRP A 206 -24.91 6.00 2.58
CA TRP A 206 -24.04 4.86 2.31
C TRP A 206 -23.83 4.62 0.81
N LEU A 207 -24.91 4.65 0.01
CA LEU A 207 -24.83 4.48 -1.44
C LEU A 207 -24.05 5.62 -2.08
N LEU A 208 -24.19 6.84 -1.57
CA LEU A 208 -23.41 7.97 -2.05
C LEU A 208 -21.90 7.78 -1.77
N GLY A 209 -21.56 7.19 -0.62
CA GLY A 209 -20.21 6.74 -0.28
C GLY A 209 -19.61 5.80 -1.31
N ILE A 210 -20.36 4.76 -1.67
CA ILE A 210 -19.93 3.81 -2.69
C ILE A 210 -19.77 4.48 -4.06
N LEU A 211 -20.62 5.45 -4.40
CA LEU A 211 -20.58 6.11 -5.71
C LEU A 211 -19.47 7.15 -5.84
N ILE A 212 -19.06 7.79 -4.74
CA ILE A 212 -17.93 8.74 -4.69
C ILE A 212 -16.68 7.97 -4.22
N PHE A 213 -16.36 6.87 -4.89
CA PHE A 213 -15.26 5.97 -4.51
C PHE A 213 -13.87 6.46 -4.90
N PHE A 214 -13.80 7.44 -5.79
CA PHE A 214 -12.54 7.82 -6.43
C PHE A 214 -11.62 8.66 -5.52
N ASP A 215 -12.13 9.29 -4.46
CA ASP A 215 -11.33 10.06 -3.50
C ASP A 215 -12.00 10.10 -2.13
N ASP A 216 -11.30 9.67 -1.09
CA ASP A 216 -11.77 9.55 0.29
C ASP A 216 -12.02 10.90 0.97
N TYR A 217 -11.22 11.93 0.65
CA TYR A 217 -11.40 13.28 1.19
C TYR A 217 -12.63 13.97 0.57
N ALA A 218 -12.80 13.87 -0.75
CA ALA A 218 -13.97 14.33 -1.47
C ALA A 218 -15.22 13.60 -0.96
N ASN A 219 -15.16 12.27 -0.86
CA ASN A 219 -16.20 11.44 -0.29
C ASN A 219 -16.64 11.96 1.09
N SER A 220 -15.68 12.13 2.00
CA SER A 220 -15.93 12.58 3.37
C SER A 220 -16.60 13.96 3.42
N LEU A 221 -16.07 14.93 2.67
CA LEU A 221 -16.56 16.30 2.65
C LEU A 221 -17.93 16.45 1.97
N ILE A 222 -18.16 15.74 0.86
CA ILE A 222 -19.38 15.89 0.06
C ILE A 222 -20.54 15.24 0.78
N ILE A 223 -20.40 13.99 1.22
CA ILE A 223 -21.48 13.25 1.86
C ILE A 223 -21.83 13.89 3.18
N GLY A 224 -20.83 14.19 4.01
CA GLY A 224 -21.04 14.86 5.29
C GLY A 224 -21.80 16.19 5.11
N ASN A 225 -21.39 17.05 4.17
CA ASN A 225 -22.06 18.34 3.98
C ASN A 225 -23.45 18.23 3.33
N MET A 226 -23.63 17.35 2.35
CA MET A 226 -24.88 17.25 1.59
C MET A 226 -25.95 16.46 2.33
N MET A 227 -25.56 15.38 3.01
CA MET A 227 -26.51 14.53 3.72
C MET A 227 -26.88 15.13 5.07
N ARG A 228 -26.01 15.90 5.73
CA ARG A 228 -26.30 16.54 7.04
C ARG A 228 -27.67 17.23 7.13
N PRO A 229 -28.05 18.20 6.27
CA PRO A 229 -29.37 18.83 6.39
C PRO A 229 -30.53 17.83 6.22
N ILE A 230 -30.32 16.77 5.43
CA ILE A 230 -31.32 15.73 5.20
C ILE A 230 -31.40 14.81 6.42
N THR A 231 -30.27 14.35 6.94
CA THR A 231 -30.20 13.47 8.12
C THR A 231 -30.66 14.18 9.39
N ASP A 232 -30.36 15.47 9.53
CA ASP A 232 -30.85 16.32 10.62
C ASP A 232 -32.39 16.36 10.60
N ARG A 233 -32.99 16.60 9.41
CA ARG A 233 -34.47 16.56 9.23
C ARG A 233 -35.06 15.18 9.54
N LEU A 234 -34.33 14.12 9.22
CA LEU A 234 -34.73 12.73 9.48
C LEU A 234 -34.40 12.25 10.90
N LYS A 235 -33.90 13.15 11.76
CA LYS A 235 -33.52 12.88 13.16
C LYS A 235 -32.52 11.72 13.32
N ILE A 236 -31.59 11.60 12.38
CA ILE A 236 -30.42 10.71 12.49
C ILE A 236 -29.33 11.47 13.23
N SER A 237 -28.64 10.81 14.15
CA SER A 237 -27.52 11.42 14.88
C SER A 237 -26.37 11.77 13.92
N ARG A 238 -25.67 12.88 14.20
CA ARG A 238 -24.54 13.31 13.36
C ARG A 238 -23.34 12.39 13.51
N GLU A 239 -23.20 11.72 14.66
CA GLU A 239 -22.25 10.64 14.88
C GLU A 239 -22.54 9.46 13.93
N LYS A 240 -23.81 9.08 13.74
CA LYS A 240 -24.17 8.03 12.79
C LYS A 240 -23.90 8.43 11.34
N LEU A 241 -24.16 9.70 10.98
CA LEU A 241 -23.77 10.21 9.66
C LEU A 241 -22.25 10.15 9.49
N ALA A 242 -21.47 10.63 10.46
CA ALA A 242 -20.02 10.59 10.41
C ALA A 242 -19.49 9.16 10.27
N TYR A 243 -20.07 8.19 10.97
CA TYR A 243 -19.76 6.76 10.81
C TYR A 243 -20.03 6.25 9.39
N ILE A 244 -21.19 6.58 8.80
CA ILE A 244 -21.50 6.18 7.42
C ILE A 244 -20.49 6.78 6.45
N VAL A 245 -20.16 8.05 6.62
CA VAL A 245 -19.21 8.78 5.79
C VAL A 245 -17.82 8.13 5.87
N ASP A 246 -17.28 7.98 7.08
CA ASP A 246 -15.93 7.48 7.33
C ASP A 246 -15.76 6.04 6.81
N SER A 247 -16.72 5.16 7.14
CA SER A 247 -16.69 3.76 6.70
C SER A 247 -16.94 3.54 5.21
N THR A 248 -17.28 4.59 4.45
CA THR A 248 -17.41 4.54 2.99
C THR A 248 -16.35 5.36 2.25
N ALA A 249 -15.42 5.97 2.98
CA ALA A 249 -14.28 6.69 2.43
C ALA A 249 -13.13 5.70 2.17
N ALA A 250 -12.18 5.57 3.11
CA ALA A 250 -11.00 4.71 2.97
C ALA A 250 -11.33 3.22 2.65
N PRO A 251 -12.34 2.58 3.28
CA PRO A 251 -12.70 1.20 2.95
C PRO A 251 -13.06 1.01 1.47
N VAL A 252 -13.84 1.92 0.88
CA VAL A 252 -14.22 1.83 -0.53
C VAL A 252 -13.01 2.08 -1.42
N ALA A 253 -12.20 3.11 -1.11
CA ALA A 253 -11.01 3.46 -1.89
C ALA A 253 -10.00 2.30 -1.99
N SER A 254 -9.91 1.45 -0.95
CA SER A 254 -9.01 0.29 -0.87
C SER A 254 -9.46 -0.98 -1.62
N VAL A 255 -10.72 -1.07 -2.07
CA VAL A 255 -11.27 -2.28 -2.73
C VAL A 255 -11.77 -2.04 -4.15
N VAL A 256 -11.94 -0.78 -4.54
CA VAL A 256 -12.35 -0.43 -5.89
C VAL A 256 -11.15 -0.45 -6.85
N LEU A 257 -11.39 -0.90 -8.08
CA LEU A 257 -10.35 -1.07 -9.09
C LEU A 257 -9.64 0.23 -9.49
N ILE A 258 -10.29 1.37 -9.25
CA ILE A 258 -9.83 2.70 -9.65
C ILE A 258 -10.19 3.68 -8.54
N SER A 259 -9.18 4.21 -7.88
CA SER A 259 -9.30 5.26 -6.87
C SER A 259 -8.04 6.12 -6.87
N THR A 260 -7.98 7.14 -6.03
CA THR A 260 -6.72 7.86 -5.76
C THR A 260 -5.68 7.00 -5.06
N TRP A 261 -6.05 5.85 -4.47
CA TRP A 261 -5.15 4.94 -3.74
C TRP A 261 -4.43 3.95 -4.64
N ILE A 262 -5.03 3.59 -5.79
CA ILE A 262 -4.54 2.48 -6.61
C ILE A 262 -3.06 2.61 -6.99
N GLY A 263 -2.59 3.81 -7.34
CA GLY A 263 -1.19 3.97 -7.73
C GLY A 263 -0.22 3.77 -6.59
N TYR A 264 -0.62 4.16 -5.39
CA TYR A 264 0.19 3.98 -4.21
C TYR A 264 0.24 2.53 -3.75
N GLU A 265 -0.91 1.84 -3.69
CA GLU A 265 -0.97 0.43 -3.29
C GLU A 265 -0.19 -0.44 -4.28
N VAL A 266 -0.39 -0.23 -5.59
CA VAL A 266 0.35 -0.94 -6.64
C VAL A 266 1.85 -0.64 -6.56
N GLY A 267 2.24 0.61 -6.32
CA GLY A 267 3.66 0.98 -6.20
C GLY A 267 4.38 0.36 -5.01
N LEU A 268 3.67 0.14 -3.89
CA LEU A 268 4.23 -0.59 -2.74
C LEU A 268 4.30 -2.10 -3.01
N ILE A 269 3.30 -2.67 -3.67
CA ILE A 269 3.28 -4.09 -4.03
C ILE A 269 4.40 -4.39 -5.02
N GLU A 270 4.56 -3.56 -6.05
CA GLU A 270 5.60 -3.70 -7.06
C GLU A 270 7.01 -3.75 -6.47
N ASP A 271 7.34 -2.77 -5.63
CA ASP A 271 8.66 -2.68 -5.02
C ASP A 271 8.93 -3.90 -4.11
N GLY A 272 7.92 -4.35 -3.37
CA GLY A 272 7.97 -5.61 -2.64
C GLY A 272 8.19 -6.83 -3.55
N LEU A 273 7.50 -6.93 -4.69
CA LEU A 273 7.68 -8.02 -5.66
C LEU A 273 9.07 -8.00 -6.31
N ARG A 274 9.59 -6.82 -6.65
CA ARG A 274 10.94 -6.66 -7.23
C ARG A 274 12.02 -7.07 -6.24
N SER A 275 11.86 -6.76 -4.96
CA SER A 275 12.84 -7.13 -3.94
C SER A 275 12.98 -8.65 -3.75
N ILE A 276 11.97 -9.44 -4.14
CA ILE A 276 12.02 -10.90 -4.17
C ILE A 276 12.34 -11.47 -5.57
N GLY A 277 12.68 -10.61 -6.54
CA GLY A 277 12.98 -11.01 -7.91
C GLY A 277 11.77 -11.46 -8.74
N SER A 278 10.55 -11.15 -8.29
CA SER A 278 9.33 -11.46 -9.05
C SER A 278 9.11 -10.44 -10.15
N SER A 279 8.74 -10.92 -11.34
CA SER A 279 8.30 -10.12 -12.49
C SER A 279 6.77 -10.09 -12.65
N ALA A 280 6.03 -10.51 -11.61
CA ALA A 280 4.58 -10.48 -11.64
C ALA A 280 4.06 -9.04 -11.70
N ASN A 281 2.98 -8.84 -12.45
CA ASN A 281 2.32 -7.54 -12.56
C ASN A 281 1.65 -7.18 -11.21
N ALA A 282 2.07 -6.07 -10.61
CA ALA A 282 1.59 -5.64 -9.30
C ALA A 282 0.10 -5.27 -9.27
N TYR A 283 -0.44 -4.78 -10.39
CA TYR A 283 -1.88 -4.48 -10.51
C TYR A 283 -2.72 -5.76 -10.47
N ASP A 284 -2.25 -6.84 -11.10
CA ASP A 284 -2.93 -8.14 -11.08
C ASP A 284 -2.89 -8.78 -9.69
N ILE A 285 -1.75 -8.64 -8.99
CA ILE A 285 -1.62 -9.06 -7.59
C ILE A 285 -2.58 -8.24 -6.72
N PHE A 286 -2.67 -6.92 -6.92
CA PHE A 286 -3.63 -6.07 -6.23
C PHE A 286 -5.08 -6.55 -6.45
N ILE A 287 -5.51 -6.78 -7.69
CA ILE A 287 -6.86 -7.30 -7.98
C ILE A 287 -7.10 -8.62 -7.26
N SER A 288 -6.10 -9.51 -7.25
CA SER A 288 -6.17 -10.80 -6.58
C SER A 288 -6.23 -10.70 -5.05
N THR A 289 -5.84 -9.56 -4.47
CA THR A 289 -5.97 -9.29 -3.04
C THR A 289 -7.37 -8.84 -2.63
N ILE A 290 -8.19 -8.33 -3.55
CA ILE A 290 -9.53 -7.77 -3.24
C ILE A 290 -10.42 -8.78 -2.48
N PRO A 291 -10.52 -10.07 -2.88
CA PRO A 291 -11.29 -11.06 -2.10
C PRO A 291 -10.77 -11.29 -0.67
N TYR A 292 -9.50 -10.99 -0.41
CA TYR A 292 -8.87 -11.11 0.91
C TYR A 292 -8.99 -9.83 1.75
N SER A 293 -9.50 -8.72 1.18
CA SER A 293 -9.69 -7.43 1.86
C SER A 293 -10.89 -7.47 2.81
N PHE A 294 -10.84 -8.39 3.76
CA PHE A 294 -11.94 -8.75 4.64
C PHE A 294 -12.47 -7.56 5.43
N TYR A 295 -11.59 -6.76 6.03
CA TYR A 295 -12.02 -5.62 6.84
C TYR A 295 -12.72 -4.52 6.03
N PRO A 296 -12.15 -3.97 4.93
CA PRO A 296 -12.86 -3.01 4.10
C PRO A 296 -14.22 -3.50 3.61
N ILE A 297 -14.29 -4.73 3.10
CA ILE A 297 -15.54 -5.35 2.62
C ILE A 297 -16.55 -5.48 3.77
N ALA A 298 -16.12 -5.97 4.91
CA ALA A 298 -16.97 -6.16 6.09
C ALA A 298 -17.43 -4.83 6.69
N ALA A 299 -16.59 -3.78 6.68
CA ALA A 299 -16.95 -2.45 7.16
C ALA A 299 -18.05 -1.83 6.30
N ILE A 300 -17.91 -1.86 4.97
CA ILE A 300 -18.92 -1.39 4.01
C ILE A 300 -20.24 -2.14 4.22
N PHE A 301 -20.17 -3.47 4.38
CA PHE A 301 -21.35 -4.30 4.66
C PHE A 301 -21.98 -3.98 6.02
N PHE A 302 -21.18 -3.78 7.06
CA PHE A 302 -21.69 -3.55 8.42
C PHE A 302 -22.40 -2.19 8.54
N VAL A 303 -21.91 -1.17 7.87
CA VAL A 303 -22.59 0.14 7.78
C VAL A 303 -23.93 0.00 7.08
N PHE A 304 -23.98 -0.73 5.97
CA PHE A 304 -25.23 -1.04 5.28
C PHE A 304 -26.19 -1.80 6.19
N LEU A 305 -25.69 -2.83 6.87
CA LEU A 305 -26.47 -3.68 7.76
C LEU A 305 -27.10 -2.89 8.92
N THR A 306 -26.32 -2.04 9.60
CA THR A 306 -26.85 -1.19 10.68
C THR A 306 -27.85 -0.16 10.16
N SER A 307 -27.62 0.39 8.97
CA SER A 307 -28.54 1.32 8.28
C SER A 307 -29.84 0.65 7.85
N TYR A 308 -29.77 -0.60 7.38
CA TYR A 308 -30.91 -1.36 6.87
C TYR A 308 -31.77 -1.95 7.99
N LEU A 309 -31.15 -2.57 9.00
CA LEU A 309 -31.86 -3.16 10.12
C LEU A 309 -32.32 -2.13 11.15
N GLY A 310 -31.72 -0.92 11.14
CA GLY A 310 -32.02 0.11 12.13
C GLY A 310 -31.71 -0.37 13.55
N ARG A 311 -30.60 -1.11 13.70
CA ARG A 311 -30.14 -1.66 14.98
C ARG A 311 -28.75 -1.14 15.27
N ASP A 312 -28.55 -0.68 16.48
CA ASP A 312 -27.28 -0.17 16.97
C ASP A 312 -27.00 -0.68 18.38
N PHE A 313 -25.75 -0.59 18.81
CA PHE A 313 -25.33 -0.97 20.17
C PHE A 313 -24.31 0.03 20.72
N GLY A 314 -23.99 -0.10 22.01
CA GLY A 314 -22.99 0.73 22.67
C GLY A 314 -23.32 2.23 22.64
N PRO A 315 -22.31 3.12 22.50
CA PRO A 315 -22.50 4.56 22.44
C PRO A 315 -23.33 5.02 21.23
N MET A 316 -23.20 4.36 20.07
CA MET A 316 -23.95 4.70 18.87
C MET A 316 -25.46 4.58 19.08
N TYR A 317 -25.91 3.54 19.78
CA TYR A 317 -27.32 3.39 20.15
C TYR A 317 -27.81 4.57 21.01
N LYS A 318 -27.00 5.04 21.97
CA LYS A 318 -27.35 6.19 22.82
C LYS A 318 -27.47 7.47 21.98
N ALA A 319 -26.59 7.69 21.02
CA ALA A 319 -26.64 8.83 20.10
C ALA A 319 -27.91 8.81 19.23
N GLU A 320 -28.26 7.64 18.66
CA GLU A 320 -29.50 7.49 17.87
C GLU A 320 -30.76 7.68 18.72
N VAL A 321 -30.79 7.13 19.94
CA VAL A 321 -31.92 7.34 20.87
C VAL A 321 -32.10 8.83 21.19
N ARG A 322 -31.01 9.54 21.49
CA ARG A 322 -31.01 10.99 21.74
C ARG A 322 -31.61 11.74 20.55
N ALA A 323 -31.08 11.51 19.34
CA ALA A 323 -31.52 12.19 18.13
C ALA A 323 -33.02 11.95 17.85
N ARG A 324 -33.49 10.71 17.96
CA ARG A 324 -34.86 10.33 17.58
C ARG A 324 -35.92 10.72 18.60
N GLN A 325 -35.59 10.64 19.89
CA GLN A 325 -36.55 10.93 20.97
C GLN A 325 -36.58 12.40 21.36
N THR A 326 -35.45 13.12 21.29
CA THR A 326 -35.38 14.52 21.73
C THR A 326 -35.26 15.51 20.58
N GLY A 327 -34.93 15.05 19.36
CA GLY A 327 -34.58 15.92 18.25
C GLY A 327 -33.15 16.49 18.31
N LYS A 328 -32.40 16.25 19.40
CA LYS A 328 -30.99 16.67 19.53
C LYS A 328 -30.07 15.73 18.72
N VAL A 329 -29.84 16.08 17.46
CA VAL A 329 -29.00 15.31 16.51
C VAL A 329 -27.50 15.38 16.80
N SER A 330 -27.05 16.36 17.59
CA SER A 330 -25.67 16.49 18.07
C SER A 330 -25.62 16.40 19.60
N SER A 331 -24.47 16.01 20.14
CA SER A 331 -24.22 16.10 21.59
C SER A 331 -24.10 17.56 22.06
N ASP A 332 -24.34 17.78 23.35
CA ASP A 332 -24.21 19.10 23.99
C ASP A 332 -22.74 19.55 24.08
N ASN A 333 -21.77 18.63 23.92
CA ASN A 333 -20.32 18.88 23.91
C ASN A 333 -19.79 19.36 22.54
N TYR A 334 -20.67 19.64 21.58
CA TYR A 334 -20.25 20.10 20.26
C TYR A 334 -19.98 21.61 20.28
N GLU A 335 -18.70 21.98 20.24
CA GLU A 335 -18.28 23.33 19.88
C GLU A 335 -18.18 23.43 18.35
N ALA A 336 -18.89 24.41 17.77
CA ALA A 336 -18.85 24.63 16.33
C ALA A 336 -17.47 25.15 15.90
N LYS A 337 -16.58 24.24 15.49
CA LYS A 337 -15.36 24.61 14.75
C LYS A 337 -15.73 24.91 13.31
N GLU A 338 -15.41 26.11 12.83
CA GLU A 338 -15.53 26.44 11.40
C GLU A 338 -14.45 25.72 10.59
N LEU A 339 -14.84 25.17 9.44
CA LEU A 339 -13.90 24.67 8.42
C LEU A 339 -13.10 25.85 7.88
N LYS A 340 -11.85 26.00 8.30
CA LYS A 340 -10.91 26.91 7.60
C LYS A 340 -10.64 26.34 6.21
N ASP A 341 -11.01 27.11 5.18
CA ASP A 341 -10.63 26.99 3.75
C ASP A 341 -11.04 25.78 2.89
N ASN A 342 -11.53 24.65 3.42
CA ASN A 342 -11.85 23.47 2.58
C ASN A 342 -13.15 23.56 1.77
N ASP A 343 -14.08 24.44 2.16
CA ASP A 343 -15.40 24.60 1.50
C ASP A 343 -15.29 25.26 0.10
N LYS A 344 -14.11 25.82 -0.24
CA LYS A 344 -13.80 26.39 -1.56
C LYS A 344 -13.51 25.32 -2.64
N ARG A 345 -13.31 24.05 -2.28
CA ARG A 345 -13.05 22.98 -3.26
C ARG A 345 -14.31 22.55 -4.01
N LEU A 346 -15.47 22.66 -3.37
CA LEU A 346 -16.73 22.17 -3.92
C LEU A 346 -17.47 23.23 -4.75
N TYR A 347 -18.06 22.81 -5.85
CA TYR A 347 -18.95 23.64 -6.65
C TYR A 347 -20.31 23.80 -5.97
N LYS A 348 -20.72 25.06 -5.74
CA LYS A 348 -22.01 25.43 -5.13
C LYS A 348 -23.01 26.04 -6.14
N GLY A 349 -22.69 26.03 -7.43
CA GLY A 349 -23.54 26.63 -8.46
C GLY A 349 -24.75 25.76 -8.84
N LYS A 350 -25.75 26.37 -9.47
CA LYS A 350 -27.01 25.72 -9.87
C LYS A 350 -26.85 24.67 -10.99
N ASN A 351 -25.72 24.66 -11.69
CA ASN A 351 -25.48 23.79 -12.86
C ASN A 351 -24.70 22.50 -12.53
N ALA A 352 -24.80 21.98 -11.30
CA ALA A 352 -24.15 20.72 -10.91
C ALA A 352 -24.76 19.53 -11.68
N ARG A 353 -23.99 18.93 -12.61
CA ARG A 353 -24.43 17.80 -13.45
C ARG A 353 -23.60 16.56 -13.15
N TRP A 354 -24.26 15.45 -12.84
CA TRP A 354 -23.62 14.17 -12.52
C TRP A 354 -22.71 13.66 -13.64
N ILE A 355 -23.03 13.99 -14.90
CA ILE A 355 -22.25 13.58 -16.07
C ILE A 355 -20.81 14.12 -16.05
N ASN A 356 -20.59 15.28 -15.41
CA ASN A 356 -19.27 15.90 -15.29
C ASN A 356 -18.34 15.16 -14.32
N GLY A 357 -18.90 14.29 -13.46
CA GLY A 357 -18.13 13.34 -12.65
C GLY A 357 -18.07 11.96 -13.28
N ALA A 358 -19.19 11.43 -13.77
CA ALA A 358 -19.26 10.08 -14.30
C ALA A 358 -18.40 9.88 -15.56
N VAL A 359 -18.39 10.82 -16.51
CA VAL A 359 -17.68 10.63 -17.79
C VAL A 359 -16.17 10.53 -17.62
N PRO A 360 -15.47 11.44 -16.91
CA PRO A 360 -14.03 11.28 -16.69
C PRO A 360 -13.67 9.97 -15.99
N ILE A 361 -14.47 9.53 -15.00
CA ILE A 361 -14.24 8.25 -14.29
C ILE A 361 -14.42 7.06 -15.24
N LEU A 362 -15.47 7.08 -16.07
CA LEU A 362 -15.70 6.03 -17.08
C LEU A 362 -14.59 5.98 -18.12
N ILE A 363 -13.96 7.12 -18.44
CA ILE A 363 -12.78 7.16 -19.33
C ILE A 363 -11.59 6.49 -18.67
N ILE A 364 -11.36 6.70 -17.37
CA ILE A 364 -10.31 5.96 -16.66
C ILE A 364 -10.63 4.46 -16.69
N LEU A 365 -11.86 4.07 -16.36
CA LEU A 365 -12.28 2.66 -16.34
C LEU A 365 -12.14 1.97 -17.69
N LEU A 366 -12.82 2.49 -18.70
CA LEU A 366 -12.83 1.89 -20.03
C LEU A 366 -11.45 2.04 -20.69
N GLY A 367 -10.77 3.16 -20.48
CA GLY A 367 -9.42 3.39 -20.97
C GLY A 367 -8.45 2.38 -20.41
N THR A 368 -8.47 2.11 -19.10
CA THR A 368 -7.56 1.15 -18.47
C THR A 368 -7.83 -0.25 -19.01
N ILE A 369 -9.09 -0.70 -19.07
CA ILE A 369 -9.44 -2.00 -19.64
C ILE A 369 -8.98 -2.11 -21.11
N SER A 370 -9.22 -1.07 -21.90
CA SER A 370 -8.82 -1.03 -23.31
C SER A 370 -7.30 -1.02 -23.48
N GLY A 371 -6.59 -0.31 -22.59
CA GLY A 371 -5.14 -0.25 -22.53
C GLY A 371 -4.53 -1.59 -22.16
N LEU A 372 -5.05 -2.27 -21.13
CA LEU A 372 -4.60 -3.61 -20.73
C LEU A 372 -4.78 -4.60 -21.88
N TYR A 373 -5.93 -4.53 -22.57
CA TYR A 373 -6.19 -5.35 -23.74
C TYR A 373 -5.19 -5.05 -24.88
N PHE A 374 -5.01 -3.78 -25.23
CA PHE A 374 -4.12 -3.37 -26.31
C PHE A 374 -2.65 -3.73 -26.03
N THR A 375 -2.15 -3.40 -24.85
CA THR A 375 -0.75 -3.69 -24.46
C THR A 375 -0.52 -5.19 -24.31
N GLY A 376 -1.45 -5.93 -23.71
CA GLY A 376 -1.35 -7.38 -23.54
C GLY A 376 -1.37 -8.14 -24.86
N VAL A 377 -2.27 -7.78 -25.79
CA VAL A 377 -2.33 -8.38 -27.12
C VAL A 377 -1.03 -8.11 -27.89
N ASN A 378 -0.53 -6.87 -27.88
CA ASN A 378 0.73 -6.55 -28.55
C ASN A 378 1.90 -7.35 -27.97
N ALA A 379 2.00 -7.44 -26.64
CA ALA A 379 3.04 -8.22 -25.98
C ALA A 379 2.97 -9.73 -26.31
N LEU A 380 1.77 -10.29 -26.50
CA LEU A 380 1.58 -11.67 -26.91
C LEU A 380 1.92 -11.89 -28.39
N LEU A 381 1.52 -10.97 -29.26
CA LEU A 381 1.83 -11.00 -30.69
C LEU A 381 3.35 -10.86 -30.94
N ASP A 382 4.04 -10.01 -30.17
CA ASP A 382 5.50 -9.87 -30.21
C ASP A 382 6.21 -11.16 -29.80
N LYS A 383 5.58 -11.97 -28.93
CA LYS A 383 6.03 -13.32 -28.55
C LYS A 383 5.60 -14.41 -29.55
N GLY A 384 4.92 -14.04 -30.63
CA GLY A 384 4.39 -14.98 -31.64
C GLY A 384 3.19 -15.81 -31.18
N ILE A 385 2.56 -15.46 -30.07
CA ILE A 385 1.40 -16.18 -29.51
C ILE A 385 0.13 -15.61 -30.14
N THR A 386 -0.56 -16.43 -30.95
CA THR A 386 -1.78 -16.02 -31.67
C THR A 386 -3.06 -16.64 -31.11
N ASN A 387 -2.95 -17.67 -30.26
CA ASN A 387 -4.07 -18.26 -29.54
C ASN A 387 -3.88 -18.00 -28.04
N TYR A 388 -4.63 -17.04 -27.51
CA TYR A 388 -4.50 -16.57 -26.13
C TYR A 388 -5.88 -16.41 -25.48
N SER A 389 -5.93 -16.69 -24.18
CA SER A 389 -7.11 -16.43 -23.35
C SER A 389 -7.11 -14.98 -22.85
N ILE A 390 -8.24 -14.54 -22.28
CA ILE A 390 -8.33 -13.22 -21.60
C ILE A 390 -7.31 -13.14 -20.45
N GLN A 391 -7.07 -14.26 -19.76
CA GLN A 391 -6.10 -14.31 -18.67
C GLN A 391 -4.66 -14.10 -19.17
N ASP A 392 -4.32 -14.65 -20.34
CA ASP A 392 -2.99 -14.45 -20.94
C ASP A 392 -2.75 -12.99 -21.36
N ILE A 393 -3.79 -12.33 -21.87
CA ILE A 393 -3.76 -10.91 -22.23
C ILE A 393 -3.46 -10.08 -20.99
N ILE A 394 -4.21 -10.29 -19.91
CA ILE A 394 -4.07 -9.54 -18.65
C ILE A 394 -2.66 -9.75 -18.08
N ASN A 395 -2.22 -11.00 -17.95
CA ASN A 395 -0.91 -11.34 -17.39
C ASN A 395 0.27 -10.77 -18.21
N SER A 396 0.08 -10.54 -19.51
CA SER A 396 1.10 -9.99 -20.41
C SER A 396 0.99 -8.47 -20.60
N SER A 397 0.00 -7.83 -19.97
CA SER A 397 -0.31 -6.41 -20.19
C SER A 397 0.60 -5.47 -19.41
N ASP A 398 0.77 -4.26 -19.94
CA ASP A 398 1.43 -3.15 -19.25
C ASP A 398 0.35 -2.29 -18.58
N SER A 399 0.13 -2.57 -17.30
CA SER A 399 -0.86 -1.85 -16.50
C SER A 399 -0.49 -0.39 -16.24
N TYR A 400 0.80 -0.08 -16.16
CA TYR A 400 1.29 1.27 -15.88
C TYR A 400 1.01 2.22 -17.03
N SER A 401 1.39 1.82 -18.25
CA SER A 401 1.08 2.59 -19.47
C SER A 401 -0.43 2.75 -19.64
N SER A 402 -1.20 1.68 -19.39
CA SER A 402 -2.66 1.69 -19.49
C SER A 402 -3.32 2.69 -18.53
N LEU A 403 -2.91 2.71 -17.26
CA LEU A 403 -3.38 3.66 -16.25
C LEU A 403 -2.95 5.10 -16.57
N LEU A 404 -1.71 5.28 -17.03
CA LEU A 404 -1.18 6.59 -17.39
C LEU A 404 -1.94 7.23 -18.55
N TRP A 405 -2.15 6.51 -19.66
CA TRP A 405 -2.90 7.04 -20.80
C TRP A 405 -4.34 7.36 -20.41
N SER A 406 -4.98 6.47 -19.66
CA SER A 406 -6.39 6.63 -19.27
C SER A 406 -6.62 7.81 -18.35
N SER A 407 -5.73 8.02 -17.37
CA SER A 407 -5.76 9.18 -16.48
C SER A 407 -5.44 10.49 -17.21
N PHE A 408 -4.54 10.47 -18.19
CA PHE A 408 -4.25 11.62 -19.05
C PHE A 408 -5.47 12.01 -19.91
N PHE A 409 -6.09 11.05 -20.60
CA PHE A 409 -7.29 11.30 -21.40
C PHE A 409 -8.47 11.77 -20.54
N ALA A 410 -8.64 11.21 -19.34
CA ALA A 410 -9.64 11.66 -18.39
C ALA A 410 -9.42 13.12 -17.95
N CYS A 411 -8.17 13.55 -17.72
CA CYS A 411 -7.84 14.96 -17.46
C CYS A 411 -8.30 15.85 -18.62
N LEU A 412 -7.93 15.48 -19.85
CA LEU A 412 -8.25 16.25 -21.04
C LEU A 412 -9.78 16.38 -21.21
N ILE A 413 -10.51 15.28 -21.10
CA ILE A 413 -11.97 15.30 -21.23
C ILE A 413 -12.63 16.08 -20.09
N ALA A 414 -12.15 15.95 -18.84
CA ALA A 414 -12.67 16.74 -17.73
C ALA A 414 -12.51 18.26 -17.97
N ILE A 415 -11.37 18.69 -18.51
CA ILE A 415 -11.14 20.10 -18.90
C ILE A 415 -12.08 20.50 -20.04
N ILE A 416 -12.13 19.73 -21.14
CA ILE A 416 -12.97 20.02 -22.31
C ILE A 416 -14.43 20.14 -21.89
N MET A 417 -14.96 19.20 -21.09
CA MET A 417 -16.33 19.24 -20.60
C MET A 417 -16.59 20.48 -19.74
N SER A 418 -15.66 20.84 -18.85
CA SER A 418 -15.82 21.99 -17.96
C SER A 418 -15.86 23.32 -18.74
N VAL A 419 -15.03 23.44 -19.79
CA VAL A 419 -14.90 24.64 -20.61
C VAL A 419 -16.04 24.76 -21.62
N THR A 420 -16.38 23.68 -22.34
CA THR A 420 -17.47 23.67 -23.34
C THR A 420 -18.83 23.95 -22.70
N GLN A 421 -19.05 23.45 -21.48
CA GLN A 421 -20.26 23.75 -20.70
C GLN A 421 -20.24 25.13 -20.03
N LYS A 422 -19.15 25.90 -20.20
CA LYS A 422 -18.96 27.22 -19.58
C LYS A 422 -19.11 27.20 -18.05
N ILE A 423 -18.70 26.09 -17.42
CA ILE A 423 -18.72 25.95 -15.96
C ILE A 423 -17.44 26.53 -15.36
N LEU A 424 -16.31 26.27 -16.01
CA LEU A 424 -14.99 26.79 -15.66
C LEU A 424 -14.32 27.33 -16.93
N SER A 425 -13.57 28.41 -16.80
CA SER A 425 -12.58 28.81 -17.80
C SER A 425 -11.40 27.82 -17.82
N ILE A 426 -10.54 27.91 -18.86
CA ILE A 426 -9.34 27.07 -18.94
C ILE A 426 -8.42 27.31 -17.72
N ASP A 427 -8.21 28.57 -17.32
CA ASP A 427 -7.40 28.91 -16.14
C ASP A 427 -8.00 28.34 -14.85
N GLU A 428 -9.32 28.45 -14.66
CA GLU A 428 -9.99 27.86 -13.51
C GLU A 428 -9.93 26.32 -13.50
N ALA A 429 -10.04 25.68 -14.66
CA ALA A 429 -9.91 24.24 -14.80
C ALA A 429 -8.48 23.77 -14.46
N LEU A 430 -7.46 24.48 -14.94
CA LEU A 430 -6.05 24.20 -14.61
C LEU A 430 -5.74 24.44 -13.12
N ARG A 431 -6.29 25.50 -12.52
CA ARG A 431 -6.18 25.72 -11.07
C ARG A 431 -6.88 24.62 -10.26
N ALA A 432 -8.03 24.14 -10.73
CA ALA A 432 -8.74 23.03 -10.11
C ALA A 432 -7.91 21.73 -10.20
N TRP A 433 -7.33 21.46 -11.36
CA TRP A 433 -6.40 20.36 -11.57
C TRP A 433 -5.19 20.46 -10.64
N GLN A 434 -4.52 21.61 -10.58
CA GLN A 434 -3.37 21.84 -9.70
C GLN A 434 -3.71 21.61 -8.22
N LYS A 435 -4.89 22.04 -7.77
CA LYS A 435 -5.36 21.77 -6.39
C LYS A 435 -5.56 20.29 -6.12
N GLY A 436 -6.02 19.52 -7.11
CA GLY A 436 -6.13 18.07 -7.04
C GLY A 436 -4.76 17.38 -7.01
N VAL A 437 -3.81 17.83 -7.82
CA VAL A 437 -2.40 17.39 -7.76
C VAL A 437 -1.81 17.68 -6.38
N GLN A 438 -2.06 18.87 -5.83
CA GLN A 438 -1.56 19.27 -4.52
C GLN A 438 -2.09 18.39 -3.38
N SER A 439 -3.34 17.90 -3.46
CA SER A 439 -3.85 16.98 -2.43
C SER A 439 -3.17 15.61 -2.44
N MET A 440 -2.60 15.19 -3.57
CA MET A 440 -1.88 13.92 -3.68
C MET A 440 -0.38 14.02 -3.30
N MET A 441 0.13 15.22 -3.06
CA MET A 441 1.56 15.44 -2.85
C MET A 441 2.11 14.70 -1.63
N VAL A 442 1.35 14.66 -0.52
CA VAL A 442 1.78 13.97 0.70
C VAL A 442 1.90 12.47 0.46
N ALA A 443 0.92 11.85 -0.21
CA ALA A 443 0.95 10.43 -0.55
C ALA A 443 2.15 10.08 -1.45
N VAL A 444 2.41 10.91 -2.48
CA VAL A 444 3.56 10.74 -3.38
C VAL A 444 4.89 10.85 -2.63
N ILE A 445 5.04 11.83 -1.72
CA ILE A 445 6.27 11.96 -0.93
C ILE A 445 6.44 10.74 -0.02
N ILE A 446 5.37 10.27 0.64
CA ILE A 446 5.43 9.06 1.47
C ILE A 446 5.86 7.84 0.63
N LEU A 447 5.35 7.72 -0.60
CA LEU A 447 5.69 6.62 -1.50
C LEU A 447 7.18 6.60 -1.87
N VAL A 448 7.75 7.77 -2.17
CA VAL A 448 9.20 7.91 -2.44
C VAL A 448 10.03 7.48 -1.22
N PHE A 449 9.60 7.86 -0.03
CA PHE A 449 10.25 7.44 1.22
C PHE A 449 10.04 5.93 1.49
N ALA A 450 8.91 5.36 1.07
CA ALA A 450 8.63 3.93 1.18
C ALA A 450 9.60 3.10 0.30
N TRP A 451 9.80 3.52 -0.95
CA TRP A 451 10.78 2.89 -1.84
C TRP A 451 12.22 3.07 -1.34
N ALA A 452 12.53 4.22 -0.76
CA ALA A 452 13.84 4.46 -0.14
C ALA A 452 14.08 3.56 1.08
N ILE A 453 13.11 3.42 2.00
CA ILE A 453 13.25 2.51 3.16
C ILE A 453 13.29 1.05 2.70
N SER A 454 12.53 0.69 1.65
CA SER A 454 12.61 -0.64 1.04
C SER A 454 14.02 -0.97 0.55
N SER A 455 14.60 -0.07 -0.24
CA SER A 455 15.98 -0.19 -0.72
C SER A 455 16.97 -0.35 0.43
N VAL A 456 16.82 0.44 1.51
CA VAL A 456 17.62 0.29 2.74
C VAL A 456 17.44 -1.10 3.36
N THR A 457 16.20 -1.55 3.57
CA THR A 457 15.93 -2.85 4.22
C THR A 457 16.45 -4.03 3.41
N ASN A 458 16.40 -3.93 2.07
CA ASN A 458 16.92 -4.91 1.13
C ASN A 458 18.46 -4.94 1.16
N GLN A 459 19.12 -3.79 1.09
CA GLN A 459 20.58 -3.70 1.20
C GLN A 459 21.10 -4.20 2.55
N MET A 460 20.29 -4.06 3.61
CA MET A 460 20.64 -4.54 4.94
C MET A 460 20.28 -6.01 5.19
N TYR A 461 19.73 -6.75 4.21
CA TYR A 461 19.32 -8.16 4.38
C TYR A 461 18.36 -8.38 5.57
N THR A 462 17.46 -7.43 5.78
CA THR A 462 16.57 -7.42 6.96
C THR A 462 15.69 -8.67 7.01
N ALA A 463 15.17 -9.11 5.86
CA ALA A 463 14.35 -10.32 5.76
C ALA A 463 15.14 -11.58 6.12
N ASP A 464 16.42 -11.68 5.74
CA ASP A 464 17.26 -12.84 6.07
C ASP A 464 17.49 -12.96 7.57
N TYR A 465 17.67 -11.83 8.27
CA TYR A 465 17.83 -11.84 9.72
C TYR A 465 16.52 -12.11 10.46
N LEU A 466 15.40 -11.58 10.00
CA LEU A 466 14.10 -11.94 10.59
C LEU A 466 13.83 -13.44 10.47
N ILE A 467 14.31 -14.08 9.42
CA ILE A 467 14.11 -15.52 9.24
C ILE A 467 15.05 -16.33 10.12
N SER A 468 16.31 -15.90 10.27
CA SER A 468 17.26 -16.62 11.14
C SER A 468 16.81 -16.68 12.61
N ILE A 469 15.92 -15.78 13.04
CA ILE A 469 15.36 -15.78 14.40
C ILE A 469 13.94 -16.38 14.49
N ILE A 470 13.20 -16.48 13.38
CA ILE A 470 11.77 -16.89 13.39
C ILE A 470 11.52 -18.27 12.74
N SER A 471 12.37 -18.75 11.82
CA SER A 471 12.07 -19.86 10.90
C SER A 471 11.54 -21.13 11.58
N ASP A 472 12.07 -21.48 12.76
CA ASP A 472 11.74 -22.74 13.44
C ASP A 472 10.52 -22.61 14.37
N SER A 473 10.02 -21.39 14.55
CA SER A 473 9.03 -21.04 15.60
C SER A 473 7.68 -20.57 15.08
N MET A 474 7.52 -20.34 13.78
CA MET A 474 6.30 -19.71 13.22
C MET A 474 5.79 -20.43 11.97
N ASP A 475 4.52 -20.84 12.00
CA ASP A 475 3.78 -21.26 10.80
C ASP A 475 3.58 -20.05 9.87
N PRO A 476 4.06 -20.07 8.61
CA PRO A 476 3.89 -18.96 7.67
C PRO A 476 2.43 -18.58 7.44
N ARG A 477 1.49 -19.53 7.63
CA ARG A 477 0.05 -19.28 7.49
C ARG A 477 -0.51 -18.32 8.54
N LEU A 478 0.19 -18.09 9.66
CA LEU A 478 -0.23 -17.10 10.66
C LEU A 478 0.18 -15.66 10.30
N LEU A 479 1.03 -15.50 9.29
CA LEU A 479 1.60 -14.19 8.95
C LEU A 479 0.54 -13.15 8.55
N PRO A 480 -0.51 -13.44 7.75
CA PRO A 480 -1.57 -12.48 7.45
C PRO A 480 -2.24 -11.90 8.71
N LEU A 481 -2.50 -12.74 9.73
CA LEU A 481 -3.11 -12.31 10.98
C LEU A 481 -2.19 -11.37 11.77
N ILE A 482 -0.92 -11.75 11.92
CA ILE A 482 0.08 -10.96 12.65
C ILE A 482 0.30 -9.62 11.96
N VAL A 483 0.44 -9.62 10.64
CA VAL A 483 0.61 -8.42 9.82
C VAL A 483 -0.60 -7.50 9.95
N PHE A 484 -1.82 -8.04 9.90
CA PHE A 484 -3.04 -7.25 10.12
C PHE A 484 -3.02 -6.54 11.49
N LEU A 485 -2.61 -7.24 12.56
CA LEU A 485 -2.49 -6.65 13.90
C LEU A 485 -1.42 -5.55 13.98
N VAL A 486 -0.25 -5.77 13.38
CA VAL A 486 0.82 -4.77 13.33
C VAL A 486 0.37 -3.52 12.58
N CYS A 487 -0.29 -3.68 11.43
CA CYS A 487 -0.85 -2.57 10.66
C CYS A 487 -2.00 -1.88 11.42
N ALA A 488 -2.87 -2.63 12.09
CA ALA A 488 -3.93 -2.08 12.91
C ALA A 488 -3.41 -1.18 14.03
N LEU A 489 -2.38 -1.62 14.76
CA LEU A 489 -1.76 -0.85 15.85
C LEU A 489 -1.01 0.38 15.32
N THR A 490 -0.26 0.21 14.22
CA THR A 490 0.51 1.28 13.59
C THR A 490 -0.41 2.34 13.01
N GLY A 491 -1.44 1.94 12.27
CA GLY A 491 -2.46 2.83 11.71
C GLY A 491 -3.27 3.55 12.78
N PHE A 492 -3.66 2.86 13.86
CA PHE A 492 -4.36 3.48 14.98
C PHE A 492 -3.52 4.58 15.64
N SER A 493 -2.24 4.32 15.82
CA SER A 493 -1.34 5.23 16.54
C SER A 493 -0.91 6.41 15.69
N THR A 494 -0.72 6.20 14.38
CA THR A 494 -0.29 7.22 13.42
C THR A 494 -1.45 8.04 12.83
N GLY A 495 -2.66 7.47 12.79
CA GLY A 495 -3.81 8.07 12.13
C GLY A 495 -3.65 8.16 10.61
N THR A 496 -2.91 7.24 9.99
CA THR A 496 -2.77 7.25 8.53
C THR A 496 -2.64 5.85 7.95
N SER A 497 -3.54 5.56 7.01
CA SER A 497 -3.49 4.34 6.20
C SER A 497 -2.23 4.30 5.33
N TRP A 498 -2.00 5.37 4.55
CA TRP A 498 -0.87 5.49 3.63
C TRP A 498 0.45 5.19 4.32
N GLY A 499 0.75 5.92 5.38
CA GLY A 499 2.03 5.78 6.06
C GLY A 499 2.25 4.42 6.70
N THR A 500 1.19 3.78 7.19
CA THR A 500 1.28 2.41 7.71
C THR A 500 1.65 1.41 6.63
N MET A 501 1.03 1.50 5.45
CA MET A 501 1.38 0.65 4.32
C MET A 501 2.83 0.86 3.87
N ALA A 502 3.29 2.12 3.80
CA ALA A 502 4.66 2.46 3.41
C ALA A 502 5.72 1.87 4.34
N ILE A 503 5.42 1.82 5.64
CA ILE A 503 6.36 1.28 6.63
C ILE A 503 6.38 -0.25 6.58
N VAL A 504 5.22 -0.90 6.43
CA VAL A 504 5.10 -2.36 6.62
C VAL A 504 5.28 -3.16 5.33
N MET A 505 4.73 -2.71 4.19
CA MET A 505 4.73 -3.47 2.93
C MET A 505 6.13 -3.91 2.47
N PRO A 506 7.16 -3.04 2.48
CA PRO A 506 8.50 -3.40 2.02
C PRO A 506 9.16 -4.55 2.79
N ILE A 507 8.71 -4.80 4.03
CA ILE A 507 9.29 -5.80 4.91
C ILE A 507 8.57 -7.13 4.73
N VAL A 508 7.24 -7.09 4.69
CA VAL A 508 6.43 -8.29 4.81
C VAL A 508 6.41 -9.14 3.54
N ILE A 509 6.51 -8.54 2.34
CA ILE A 509 6.57 -9.31 1.09
C ILE A 509 7.86 -10.16 1.04
N PRO A 510 9.07 -9.60 1.23
CA PRO A 510 10.31 -10.37 1.32
C PRO A 510 10.32 -11.42 2.44
N LEU A 511 9.82 -11.04 3.61
CA LEU A 511 9.71 -11.95 4.75
C LEU A 511 8.81 -13.15 4.40
N THR A 512 7.65 -12.89 3.81
CA THR A 512 6.70 -13.96 3.41
C THR A 512 7.34 -14.91 2.40
N HIS A 513 7.98 -14.37 1.37
CA HIS A 513 8.62 -15.16 0.32
C HIS A 513 9.71 -16.09 0.88
N LYS A 514 10.63 -15.52 1.66
CA LYS A 514 11.74 -16.30 2.20
C LYS A 514 11.31 -17.26 3.32
N LEU A 515 10.33 -16.89 4.14
CA LEU A 515 9.81 -17.80 5.18
C LEU A 515 9.08 -18.99 4.55
N ALA A 516 8.29 -18.75 3.51
CA ALA A 516 7.59 -19.80 2.77
C ALA A 516 8.58 -20.76 2.09
N SER A 517 9.68 -20.25 1.52
CA SER A 517 10.70 -21.09 0.88
C SER A 517 11.45 -21.94 1.90
N VAL A 518 11.85 -21.39 3.05
CA VAL A 518 12.51 -22.14 4.13
C VAL A 518 11.60 -23.19 4.76
N SER A 519 10.31 -22.88 4.91
CA SER A 519 9.31 -23.81 5.47
C SER A 519 8.86 -24.89 4.48
N GLY A 520 9.31 -24.85 3.22
CA GLY A 520 8.89 -25.79 2.18
C GLY A 520 7.40 -25.70 1.84
N LEU A 521 6.81 -24.52 1.95
CA LEU A 521 5.37 -24.32 1.78
C LEU A 521 4.96 -24.59 0.31
N PRO A 522 3.90 -25.36 0.03
CA PRO A 522 3.46 -25.62 -1.34
C PRO A 522 3.12 -24.33 -2.09
N GLN A 523 3.40 -24.29 -3.40
CA GLN A 523 3.22 -23.08 -4.23
C GLN A 523 1.80 -22.49 -4.15
N GLN A 524 0.77 -23.34 -4.09
CA GLN A 524 -0.62 -22.90 -3.97
C GLN A 524 -0.88 -22.16 -2.65
N GLU A 525 -0.37 -22.70 -1.55
CA GLU A 525 -0.50 -22.08 -0.24
C GLU A 525 0.34 -20.81 -0.13
N TYR A 526 1.51 -20.78 -0.77
CA TYR A 526 2.37 -19.60 -0.80
C TYR A 526 1.64 -18.42 -1.43
N THR A 527 0.99 -18.63 -2.57
CA THR A 527 0.19 -17.60 -3.23
C THR A 527 -0.93 -17.11 -2.32
N ILE A 528 -1.64 -18.01 -1.64
CA ILE A 528 -2.73 -17.65 -0.71
C ILE A 528 -2.20 -16.80 0.46
N VAL A 529 -1.08 -17.22 1.07
CA VAL A 529 -0.46 -16.50 2.18
C VAL A 529 0.07 -15.14 1.72
N LEU A 530 0.72 -15.06 0.56
CA LEU A 530 1.22 -13.80 0.02
C LEU A 530 0.09 -12.80 -0.25
N LEU A 531 -0.99 -13.23 -0.92
CA LEU A 531 -2.17 -12.39 -1.15
C LEU A 531 -2.82 -11.97 0.17
N GLY A 532 -2.89 -12.89 1.14
CA GLY A 532 -3.39 -12.62 2.49
C GLY A 532 -2.54 -11.60 3.24
N VAL A 533 -1.20 -11.66 3.16
CA VAL A 533 -0.28 -10.70 3.79
C VAL A 533 -0.39 -9.33 3.16
N ILE A 534 -0.37 -9.23 1.83
CA ILE A 534 -0.53 -7.96 1.12
C ILE A 534 -1.87 -7.33 1.50
N SER A 535 -2.95 -8.10 1.44
CA SER A 535 -4.27 -7.63 1.84
C SER A 535 -4.34 -7.26 3.32
N ALA A 536 -3.67 -8.00 4.20
CA ALA A 536 -3.59 -7.68 5.62
C ALA A 536 -2.90 -6.33 5.89
N VAL A 537 -1.87 -5.97 5.11
CA VAL A 537 -1.27 -4.64 5.17
C VAL A 537 -2.28 -3.58 4.77
N LEU A 538 -2.93 -3.73 3.62
CA LEU A 538 -3.87 -2.75 3.10
C LEU A 538 -5.07 -2.57 4.05
N ALA A 539 -5.75 -3.67 4.36
CA ALA A 539 -6.94 -3.70 5.22
C ALA A 539 -6.65 -3.37 6.69
N GLY A 540 -5.51 -3.80 7.24
CA GLY A 540 -5.10 -3.48 8.60
C GLY A 540 -4.77 -2.00 8.77
N SER A 541 -4.18 -1.39 7.75
CA SER A 541 -3.92 0.06 7.73
C SER A 541 -5.22 0.86 7.73
N VAL A 542 -6.20 0.46 6.90
CA VAL A 542 -7.55 1.07 6.89
C VAL A 542 -8.28 0.85 8.21
N PHE A 543 -8.15 -0.33 8.83
CA PHE A 543 -8.70 -0.58 10.17
C PHE A 543 -8.13 0.37 11.21
N GLY A 544 -6.82 0.52 11.24
CA GLY A 544 -6.13 1.38 12.21
C GLY A 544 -6.56 2.84 12.05
N ASP A 545 -6.53 3.35 10.82
CA ASP A 545 -6.98 4.70 10.46
C ASP A 545 -8.43 4.96 10.91
N HIS A 546 -9.34 4.05 10.58
CA HIS A 546 -10.75 4.13 10.94
C HIS A 546 -11.00 4.08 12.46
N CYS A 547 -10.06 3.57 13.26
CA CYS A 547 -10.18 3.59 14.72
C CYS A 547 -9.52 4.81 15.37
N SER A 548 -8.69 5.56 14.63
CA SER A 548 -7.78 6.53 15.21
C SER A 548 -8.44 7.89 15.51
N PRO A 549 -8.27 8.47 16.72
CA PRO A 549 -8.73 9.83 17.04
C PRO A 549 -7.92 10.95 16.38
N ILE A 550 -6.92 10.62 15.57
CA ILE A 550 -6.08 11.60 14.89
C ILE A 550 -6.06 11.38 13.38
N ALA A 551 -6.83 10.41 12.87
CA ALA A 551 -6.89 10.13 11.44
C ALA A 551 -7.55 11.25 10.66
N ASP A 552 -6.97 11.60 9.50
CA ASP A 552 -7.46 12.66 8.63
C ASP A 552 -8.89 12.38 8.14
N THR A 553 -9.18 11.14 7.74
CA THR A 553 -10.50 10.65 7.32
C THR A 553 -11.53 10.75 8.44
N THR A 554 -11.18 10.34 9.66
CA THR A 554 -12.03 10.41 10.86
C THR A 554 -12.28 11.86 11.29
N ILE A 555 -11.26 12.72 11.23
CA ILE A 555 -11.38 14.15 11.47
C ILE A 555 -12.30 14.78 10.42
N LEU A 556 -12.06 14.55 9.12
CA LEU A 556 -12.85 15.11 8.03
C LEU A 556 -14.30 14.65 8.08
N SER A 557 -14.56 13.38 8.39
CA SER A 557 -15.91 12.82 8.51
C SER A 557 -16.70 13.47 9.64
N SER A 558 -16.07 13.63 10.81
CA SER A 558 -16.70 14.30 11.97
C SER A 558 -16.95 15.79 11.73
N LEU A 559 -15.99 16.50 11.11
CA LEU A 559 -16.10 17.91 10.74
C LEU A 559 -17.16 18.15 9.68
N ALA A 560 -17.18 17.35 8.61
CA ALA A 560 -18.16 17.48 7.53
C ALA A 560 -19.58 17.18 8.04
N SER A 561 -19.72 16.23 8.95
CA SER A 561 -21.00 15.89 9.58
C SER A 561 -21.42 16.85 10.69
N LYS A 562 -20.52 17.75 11.16
CA LYS A 562 -20.72 18.68 12.28
C LYS A 562 -21.10 17.98 13.59
N CYS A 563 -20.38 16.91 13.93
CA CYS A 563 -20.45 16.25 15.24
C CYS A 563 -19.16 16.48 16.03
N ASN A 564 -19.21 16.24 17.34
CA ASN A 564 -18.00 16.26 18.16
C ASN A 564 -17.09 15.10 17.73
N HIS A 565 -15.83 15.41 17.48
CA HIS A 565 -14.85 14.44 16.96
C HIS A 565 -14.67 13.23 17.89
N ILE A 566 -14.61 13.46 19.20
CA ILE A 566 -14.43 12.39 20.19
C ILE A 566 -15.69 11.53 20.31
N ASP A 567 -16.88 12.12 20.16
CA ASP A 567 -18.12 11.34 20.12
C ASP A 567 -18.19 10.43 18.88
N HIS A 568 -17.75 10.92 17.71
CA HIS A 568 -17.60 10.10 16.51
C HIS A 568 -16.68 8.90 16.75
N VAL A 569 -15.46 9.16 17.24
CA VAL A 569 -14.48 8.10 17.56
C VAL A 569 -15.06 7.07 18.53
N ASN A 570 -15.68 7.53 19.63
CA ASN A 570 -16.24 6.64 20.66
C ASN A 570 -17.43 5.80 20.17
N THR A 571 -18.22 6.35 19.24
CA THR A 571 -19.39 5.64 18.69
C THR A 571 -18.99 4.65 17.58
N GLN A 572 -17.94 4.95 16.82
CA GLN A 572 -17.39 4.11 15.75
C GLN A 572 -16.50 2.97 16.25
N LEU A 573 -15.68 3.21 17.28
CA LEU A 573 -14.67 2.25 17.74
C LEU A 573 -15.25 0.85 18.08
N PRO A 574 -16.37 0.70 18.82
CA PRO A 574 -16.95 -0.62 19.08
C PRO A 574 -17.38 -1.35 17.81
N TYR A 575 -17.77 -0.62 16.76
CA TYR A 575 -18.21 -1.19 15.49
C TYR A 575 -17.00 -1.67 14.69
N ALA A 576 -15.96 -0.85 14.61
CA ALA A 576 -14.72 -1.23 13.96
C ALA A 576 -14.09 -2.46 14.65
N LEU A 577 -14.02 -2.49 15.98
CA LEU A 577 -13.46 -3.61 16.74
C LEU A 577 -14.17 -4.94 16.50
N ILE A 578 -15.51 -4.98 16.50
CA ILE A 578 -16.25 -6.24 16.23
C ILE A 578 -16.04 -6.71 14.80
N VAL A 579 -16.01 -5.78 13.83
CA VAL A 579 -15.76 -6.09 12.43
C VAL A 579 -14.34 -6.63 12.24
N GLY A 580 -13.33 -5.92 12.75
CA GLY A 580 -11.92 -6.33 12.68
C GLY A 580 -11.67 -7.68 13.36
N PHE A 581 -12.22 -7.90 14.55
CA PHE A 581 -12.12 -9.18 15.25
C PHE A 581 -12.76 -10.33 14.47
N THR A 582 -13.94 -10.10 13.88
CA THR A 582 -14.61 -11.10 13.04
C THR A 582 -13.78 -11.42 11.79
N CYS A 583 -13.16 -10.41 11.17
CA CYS A 583 -12.28 -10.59 10.01
C CYS A 583 -11.01 -11.37 10.36
N MET A 584 -10.44 -11.17 11.55
CA MET A 584 -9.30 -11.95 12.03
C MET A 584 -9.66 -13.43 12.19
N LEU A 585 -10.76 -13.72 12.88
CA LEU A 585 -11.16 -15.10 13.19
C LEU A 585 -11.73 -15.89 12.00
N LEU A 586 -12.56 -15.24 11.18
CA LEU A 586 -13.30 -15.91 10.09
C LEU A 586 -12.73 -15.60 8.70
N GLY A 587 -11.87 -14.58 8.60
CA GLY A 587 -11.19 -14.18 7.36
C GLY A 587 -9.77 -14.72 7.31
N TYR A 588 -8.83 -14.00 7.94
CA TYR A 588 -7.39 -14.22 7.79
C TYR A 588 -6.93 -15.62 8.20
N VAL A 589 -7.39 -16.12 9.35
CA VAL A 589 -6.97 -17.46 9.82
C VAL A 589 -7.48 -18.55 8.87
N PRO A 590 -8.79 -18.70 8.60
CA PRO A 590 -9.26 -19.78 7.73
C PRO A 590 -8.75 -19.66 6.29
N SER A 591 -8.67 -18.45 5.74
CA SER A 591 -8.18 -18.27 4.37
C SER A 591 -6.72 -18.69 4.23
N ALA A 592 -5.88 -18.44 5.23
CA ALA A 592 -4.49 -18.85 5.20
C ALA A 592 -4.30 -20.38 5.27
N TYR A 593 -5.28 -21.11 5.81
CA TYR A 593 -5.35 -22.58 5.76
C TYR A 593 -6.10 -23.12 4.53
N GLY A 594 -6.32 -22.28 3.51
CA GLY A 594 -6.90 -22.69 2.23
C GLY A 594 -8.41 -22.54 2.10
N LEU A 595 -9.11 -21.94 3.08
CA LEU A 595 -10.53 -21.62 2.91
C LEU A 595 -10.69 -20.57 1.80
N ASN A 596 -11.66 -20.79 0.90
CA ASN A 596 -11.95 -19.84 -0.15
C ASN A 596 -12.34 -18.46 0.45
N PRO A 597 -11.70 -17.35 0.03
CA PRO A 597 -11.95 -16.03 0.60
C PRO A 597 -13.41 -15.56 0.46
N PHE A 598 -14.12 -15.95 -0.60
CA PHE A 598 -15.55 -15.63 -0.75
C PHE A 598 -16.41 -16.34 0.29
N LEU A 599 -16.05 -17.56 0.68
CA LEU A 599 -16.72 -18.28 1.76
C LEU A 599 -16.41 -17.63 3.11
N SER A 600 -15.16 -17.20 3.34
CA SER A 600 -14.81 -16.40 4.51
C SER A 600 -15.63 -15.11 4.61
N ILE A 601 -15.79 -14.36 3.51
CA ILE A 601 -16.64 -13.17 3.45
C ILE A 601 -18.09 -13.51 3.85
N LEU A 602 -18.65 -14.59 3.30
CA LEU A 602 -20.00 -15.03 3.63
C LEU A 602 -20.15 -15.35 5.13
N LEU A 603 -19.18 -16.06 5.71
CA LEU A 603 -19.16 -16.37 7.15
C LEU A 603 -19.08 -15.09 8.00
N ILE A 604 -18.24 -14.13 7.60
CA ILE A 604 -18.16 -12.81 8.25
C ILE A 604 -19.51 -12.10 8.20
N PHE A 605 -20.18 -12.07 7.04
CA PHE A 605 -21.48 -11.43 6.89
C PHE A 605 -22.56 -12.08 7.75
N ILE A 606 -22.60 -13.41 7.81
CA ILE A 606 -23.52 -14.16 8.68
C ILE A 606 -23.24 -13.85 10.14
N ALA A 607 -21.97 -13.89 10.57
CA ALA A 607 -21.58 -13.63 11.95
C ALA A 607 -21.94 -12.20 12.40
N LEU A 608 -21.64 -11.19 11.57
CA LEU A 608 -21.99 -9.79 11.85
C LEU A 608 -23.50 -9.57 11.88
N THR A 609 -24.24 -10.22 10.98
CA THR A 609 -25.71 -10.18 10.97
C THR A 609 -26.30 -10.80 12.23
N GLY A 610 -25.84 -12.00 12.60
CA GLY A 610 -26.24 -12.68 13.83
C GLY A 610 -25.92 -11.85 15.08
N PHE A 611 -24.71 -11.30 15.16
CA PHE A 611 -24.30 -10.42 16.24
C PHE A 611 -25.23 -9.21 16.38
N LEU A 612 -25.54 -8.52 15.28
CA LEU A 612 -26.40 -7.33 15.33
C LEU A 612 -27.87 -7.67 15.66
N LEU A 613 -28.37 -8.83 15.25
CA LEU A 613 -29.71 -9.29 15.60
C LEU A 613 -29.85 -9.66 17.08
N ILE A 614 -28.79 -10.23 17.68
CA ILE A 614 -28.75 -10.66 19.08
C ILE A 614 -28.46 -9.47 20.01
N PHE A 615 -27.39 -8.71 19.75
CA PHE A 615 -26.89 -7.67 20.66
C PHE A 615 -27.30 -6.25 20.27
N GLY A 616 -27.57 -5.99 18.99
CA GLY A 616 -28.04 -4.69 18.52
C GLY A 616 -29.46 -4.43 18.98
N LYS A 617 -29.74 -3.22 19.48
CA LYS A 617 -31.09 -2.79 19.88
C LYS A 617 -31.74 -2.03 18.74
N LYS A 618 -33.04 -2.27 18.49
CA LYS A 618 -33.82 -1.49 17.51
C LYS A 618 -33.82 -0.02 17.91
N GLN A 619 -33.50 0.85 16.96
CA GLN A 619 -33.64 2.29 17.11
C GLN A 619 -35.10 2.62 17.45
N PRO A 620 -35.35 3.55 18.38
CA PRO A 620 -36.71 3.95 18.71
C PRO A 620 -37.39 4.61 17.51
N GLU A 621 -38.72 4.53 17.47
CA GLU A 621 -39.49 5.31 16.50
C GLU A 621 -39.26 6.81 16.70
N ILE A 622 -39.32 7.54 15.60
CA ILE A 622 -39.19 9.00 15.64
C ILE A 622 -40.41 9.54 16.38
N LYS A 623 -40.19 10.22 17.52
CA LYS A 623 -41.26 10.99 18.16
C LYS A 623 -41.71 12.08 17.20
N THR A 624 -42.92 11.96 16.66
CA THR A 624 -43.63 13.07 16.03
C THR A 624 -44.16 13.95 17.15
N ASN A 625 -43.53 15.11 17.35
CA ASN A 625 -44.13 16.19 18.13
C ASN A 625 -45.09 16.96 17.24
#